data_AF-A1ZTW9-F1
#
_entry.id   AF-A1ZTW9-F1
#
_cell.length_a   1.000
_cell.length_b   1.000
_cell.length_c   1.000
_cell.angle_alpha   90.00
_cell.angle_beta   90.00
_cell.angle_gamma   90.00
#
_symmetry.space_group_name_H-M   'P 1'
#
loop_
_entity.id
_entity.type
_entity.pdbx_description
1 polymer ?
#
loop_
_entity_poly.entity_id
_entity_poly.type
_entity_poly.pdbx_seq_one_letter_code
_entity_poly.pdbx_strand_id
1 'polypeptide(L)'
;MLNTATLDIVIALAFTYFILALMVSSINEGISNVLNMRGNMLKNSLFNLFYKSDNDQTVTAKDITQESSKEVDPDWQNCLKKIIDTPFIDSLRSKADKFPKYIPPKNFVLAMMQFLKEQINNHDEHNFLNQLKIKLEKNEIEMIQGKFKAKLLEFIDRSQNNVEAFKQEIEDFYTNSVDHLRDWYRRKVKLLMFLYGLLIAAAFNVDTFYIGKTLWQNPNQAVEFLATMQNYKTNPKGSTTTDSTIQRVVQNTVKDIGKNYALLKPLPIGWNKTKAKETTSDFWAIIHKVFGWLVTAMAVSLGAPFWYELFNKLLSVRKSIAPAATTTSPAPPPPKNGTEVQEQSQD
;
A
#
# COMPACT_ATOMS: atom_id res chain seq x y z
N MET A 1 -17.37 -35.83 2.90
CA MET A 1 -16.25 -35.66 1.94
C MET A 1 -16.36 -34.39 1.07
N LEU A 2 -17.55 -33.84 0.78
CA LEU A 2 -17.70 -32.61 -0.04
C LEU A 2 -17.19 -31.30 0.61
N ASN A 3 -17.19 -31.22 1.95
CA ASN A 3 -16.82 -29.97 2.65
C ASN A 3 -15.30 -29.65 2.57
N THR A 4 -14.45 -30.67 2.57
CA THR A 4 -12.98 -30.49 2.51
C THR A 4 -12.48 -30.16 1.09
N ALA A 5 -13.05 -30.78 0.05
CA ALA A 5 -12.64 -30.52 -1.33
C ALA A 5 -12.97 -29.08 -1.78
N THR A 6 -14.15 -28.58 -1.42
CA THR A 6 -14.55 -27.20 -1.73
C THR A 6 -13.66 -26.19 -1.01
N LEU A 7 -13.35 -26.45 0.28
CA LEU A 7 -12.44 -25.64 1.07
C LEU A 7 -11.03 -25.59 0.46
N ASP A 8 -10.53 -26.71 -0.05
CA ASP A 8 -9.22 -26.82 -0.71
C ASP A 8 -9.14 -25.96 -1.98
N ILE A 9 -10.21 -25.90 -2.78
CA ILE A 9 -10.30 -25.04 -3.96
C ILE A 9 -10.30 -23.55 -3.57
N VAL A 10 -11.04 -23.18 -2.53
CA VAL A 10 -11.09 -21.79 -2.05
C VAL A 10 -9.72 -21.36 -1.51
N ILE A 11 -9.03 -22.24 -0.78
CA ILE A 11 -7.66 -22.01 -0.30
C ILE A 11 -6.70 -21.82 -1.48
N ALA A 12 -6.80 -22.66 -2.51
CA ALA A 12 -6.01 -22.53 -3.72
C ALA A 12 -6.23 -21.20 -4.44
N LEU A 13 -7.49 -20.79 -4.62
CA LEU A 13 -7.80 -19.49 -5.23
C LEU A 13 -7.27 -18.33 -4.38
N ALA A 14 -7.45 -18.37 -3.06
CA ALA A 14 -6.94 -17.34 -2.15
C ALA A 14 -5.41 -17.20 -2.22
N PHE A 15 -4.69 -18.32 -2.25
CA PHE A 15 -3.24 -18.31 -2.42
C PHE A 15 -2.81 -17.79 -3.80
N THR A 16 -3.55 -18.15 -4.86
CA THR A 16 -3.30 -17.64 -6.22
C THR A 16 -3.39 -16.12 -6.25
N TYR A 17 -4.47 -15.54 -5.70
CA TYR A 17 -4.63 -14.10 -5.63
C TYR A 17 -3.60 -13.43 -4.74
N PHE A 18 -3.20 -14.07 -3.65
CA PHE A 18 -2.10 -13.58 -2.81
C PHE A 18 -0.80 -13.43 -3.63
N ILE A 19 -0.39 -14.46 -4.36
CA ILE A 19 0.82 -14.43 -5.18
C ILE A 19 0.72 -13.37 -6.30
N LEU A 20 -0.41 -13.27 -6.97
CA LEU A 20 -0.61 -12.25 -8.02
C LEU A 20 -0.61 -10.83 -7.44
N ALA A 21 -1.20 -10.63 -6.26
CA ALA A 21 -1.18 -9.34 -5.57
C ALA A 21 0.21 -8.95 -5.06
N LEU A 22 1.06 -9.93 -4.71
CA LEU A 22 2.48 -9.70 -4.44
C LEU A 22 3.22 -9.22 -5.69
N MET A 23 2.96 -9.82 -6.86
CA MET A 23 3.54 -9.35 -8.12
C MET A 23 3.10 -7.92 -8.45
N VAL A 24 1.79 -7.63 -8.37
CA VAL A 24 1.26 -6.27 -8.61
C VAL A 24 1.89 -5.25 -7.66
N SER A 25 2.02 -5.58 -6.38
CA SER A 25 2.65 -4.70 -5.39
C SER A 25 4.12 -4.44 -5.74
N SER A 26 4.84 -5.46 -6.22
CA SER A 26 6.24 -5.34 -6.64
C SER A 26 6.40 -4.44 -7.87
N ILE A 27 5.53 -4.60 -8.87
CA ILE A 27 5.51 -3.72 -10.05
C ILE A 27 5.22 -2.28 -9.62
N ASN A 28 4.21 -2.09 -8.78
CA ASN A 28 3.85 -0.77 -8.30
C ASN A 28 4.98 -0.10 -7.52
N GLU A 29 5.69 -0.84 -6.68
CA GLU A 29 6.83 -0.32 -5.92
C GLU A 29 7.98 0.08 -6.85
N GLY A 30 8.33 -0.77 -7.82
CA GLY A 30 9.34 -0.46 -8.82
C GLY A 30 9.01 0.83 -9.58
N ILE A 31 7.81 0.93 -10.13
CA ILE A 31 7.35 2.11 -10.88
C ILE A 31 7.29 3.35 -9.97
N SER A 32 6.72 3.23 -8.77
CA SER A 32 6.60 4.33 -7.81
C SER A 32 7.97 4.88 -7.39
N ASN A 33 8.98 4.00 -7.25
CA ASN A 33 10.33 4.38 -6.88
C ASN A 33 11.08 5.08 -8.01
N VAL A 34 10.96 4.59 -9.26
CA VAL A 34 11.59 5.24 -10.42
C VAL A 34 10.98 6.61 -10.67
N LEU A 35 9.64 6.69 -10.70
CA LEU A 35 8.91 7.91 -11.04
C LEU A 35 8.72 8.89 -9.87
N ASN A 36 9.30 8.60 -8.69
CA ASN A 36 9.16 9.38 -7.45
C ASN A 36 7.70 9.82 -7.18
N MET A 37 6.72 8.94 -7.43
CA MET A 37 5.30 9.32 -7.47
C MET A 37 4.82 9.98 -6.17
N ARG A 38 5.27 9.46 -5.02
CA ARG A 38 4.94 10.02 -3.69
C ARG A 38 5.56 11.40 -3.48
N GLY A 39 6.82 11.58 -3.86
CA GLY A 39 7.50 12.87 -3.76
C GLY A 39 6.88 13.91 -4.69
N ASN A 40 6.52 13.52 -5.92
CA ASN A 40 5.85 14.41 -6.87
C ASN A 40 4.43 14.79 -6.42
N MET A 41 3.70 13.84 -5.82
CA MET A 41 2.40 14.13 -5.22
C MET A 41 2.55 15.14 -4.08
N LEU A 42 3.49 14.93 -3.16
CA LEU A 42 3.76 15.86 -2.06
C LEU A 42 4.21 17.23 -2.57
N LYS A 43 5.08 17.26 -3.59
CA LYS A 43 5.50 18.48 -4.27
C LYS A 43 4.28 19.24 -4.79
N ASN A 44 3.47 18.63 -5.65
CA ASN A 44 2.30 19.28 -6.23
C ASN A 44 1.31 19.74 -5.15
N SER A 45 1.18 18.95 -4.08
CA SER A 45 0.32 19.28 -2.94
C SER A 45 0.75 20.57 -2.25
N LEU A 46 2.05 20.68 -1.94
CA LEU A 46 2.59 21.86 -1.29
C LEU A 46 2.62 23.05 -2.24
N PHE A 47 3.02 22.87 -3.50
CA PHE A 47 3.03 23.96 -4.49
C PHE A 47 1.63 24.55 -4.72
N ASN A 48 0.58 23.72 -4.63
CA ASN A 48 -0.82 24.14 -4.83
C ASN A 48 -1.56 24.39 -3.51
N LEU A 49 -0.85 24.57 -2.40
CA LEU A 49 -1.45 24.80 -1.08
C LEU A 49 -2.29 26.07 -1.04
N PHE A 50 -1.82 27.11 -1.74
CA PHE A 50 -2.54 28.36 -1.94
C PHE A 50 -2.77 28.59 -3.44
N TYR A 51 -4.03 28.77 -3.82
CA TYR A 51 -4.43 29.22 -5.16
C TYR A 51 -4.54 30.74 -5.17
N LYS A 52 -4.27 31.40 -6.30
CA LYS A 52 -4.49 32.85 -6.46
C LYS A 52 -5.95 33.20 -6.14
N SER A 53 -6.15 34.36 -5.51
CA SER A 53 -7.49 34.91 -5.28
C SER A 53 -7.84 35.81 -6.45
N ASP A 54 -8.92 35.52 -7.16
CA ASP A 54 -9.42 36.32 -8.30
C ASP A 54 -10.13 37.61 -7.84
N ASN A 55 -9.68 38.22 -6.74
CA ASN A 55 -10.25 39.46 -6.23
C ASN A 55 -9.66 40.67 -6.97
N ASP A 56 -9.81 40.70 -8.29
CA ASP A 56 -9.85 41.96 -9.06
C ASP A 56 -10.51 41.80 -10.44
N GLN A 57 -11.54 40.97 -10.56
CA GLN A 57 -12.43 41.04 -11.72
C GLN A 57 -13.84 41.40 -11.27
N THR A 58 -14.24 42.61 -11.61
CA THR A 58 -15.64 43.00 -11.74
C THR A 58 -16.30 41.97 -12.66
N VAL A 59 -17.06 41.06 -12.07
CA VAL A 59 -17.75 39.98 -12.77
C VAL A 59 -18.72 40.60 -13.77
N THR A 60 -18.36 40.62 -15.05
CA THR A 60 -19.33 40.82 -16.13
C THR A 60 -19.86 39.46 -16.54
N ALA A 61 -21.15 39.39 -16.88
CA ALA A 61 -21.91 38.15 -17.07
C ALA A 61 -21.49 37.28 -18.28
N LYS A 62 -20.26 37.42 -18.79
CA LYS A 62 -19.73 36.68 -19.94
C LYS A 62 -18.79 35.51 -19.60
N ASP A 63 -18.40 35.33 -18.34
CA ASP A 63 -17.36 34.35 -17.97
C ASP A 63 -17.86 32.94 -17.63
N ILE A 64 -19.12 32.61 -17.92
CA ILE A 64 -19.71 31.29 -17.56
C ILE A 64 -19.17 30.12 -18.43
N THR A 65 -18.29 30.36 -19.41
CA THR A 65 -17.78 29.30 -20.31
C THR A 65 -16.28 29.06 -20.31
N GLN A 66 -15.52 29.67 -19.40
CA GLN A 66 -14.12 29.27 -19.20
C GLN A 66 -13.98 28.54 -17.88
N GLU A 67 -13.46 27.30 -17.94
CA GLU A 67 -12.78 26.69 -16.80
C GLU A 67 -11.74 27.69 -16.32
N SER A 68 -12.08 28.46 -15.29
CA SER A 68 -11.16 29.30 -14.54
C SER A 68 -10.03 28.39 -14.08
N SER A 69 -8.95 28.39 -14.85
CA SER A 69 -7.71 27.72 -14.51
C SER A 69 -7.22 28.43 -13.26
N LYS A 70 -7.53 27.85 -12.09
CA LYS A 70 -7.09 28.33 -10.78
C LYS A 70 -5.57 28.49 -10.82
N GLU A 71 -5.11 29.71 -11.12
CA GLU A 71 -3.71 30.01 -11.24
C GLU A 71 -3.08 29.87 -9.85
N VAL A 72 -1.94 29.18 -9.77
CA VAL A 72 -1.27 28.95 -8.49
C VAL A 72 -0.58 30.24 -8.05
N ASP A 73 -0.56 30.53 -6.75
CA ASP A 73 0.07 31.74 -6.21
C ASP A 73 1.61 31.68 -6.38
N PRO A 74 2.22 32.51 -7.25
CA PRO A 74 3.66 32.43 -7.55
C PRO A 74 4.52 32.86 -6.35
N ASP A 75 4.02 33.72 -5.46
CA ASP A 75 4.74 34.19 -4.29
C ASP A 75 4.87 33.06 -3.27
N TRP A 76 3.78 32.30 -3.07
CA TRP A 76 3.82 31.09 -2.27
C TRP A 76 4.82 30.07 -2.83
N GLN A 77 4.84 29.84 -4.15
CA GLN A 77 5.79 28.88 -4.74
C GLN A 77 7.24 29.29 -4.48
N ASN A 78 7.54 30.60 -4.48
CA ASN A 78 8.87 31.11 -4.18
C ASN A 78 9.24 30.95 -2.70
N CYS A 79 8.31 31.26 -1.79
CA CYS A 79 8.44 30.95 -0.37
C CYS A 79 8.73 29.47 -0.14
N LEU A 80 7.91 28.61 -0.74
CA LEU A 80 7.98 27.17 -0.57
C LEU A 80 9.34 26.62 -1.03
N LYS A 81 9.89 27.08 -2.15
CA LYS A 81 11.24 26.68 -2.60
C LYS A 81 12.29 26.94 -1.53
N LYS A 82 12.27 28.14 -0.91
CA LYS A 82 13.18 28.49 0.19
C LYS A 82 12.98 27.60 1.42
N ILE A 83 11.73 27.32 1.79
CA ILE A 83 11.40 26.44 2.93
C ILE A 83 11.93 25.02 2.70
N ILE A 84 11.75 24.45 1.51
CA ILE A 84 12.19 23.07 1.20
C ILE A 84 13.71 22.95 1.10
N ASP A 85 14.41 24.02 0.74
CA ASP A 85 15.88 24.05 0.65
C ASP A 85 16.56 24.20 2.03
N THR A 86 15.79 24.31 3.12
CA THR A 86 16.34 24.29 4.48
C THR A 86 16.91 22.92 4.86
N PRO A 87 17.93 22.84 5.74
CA PRO A 87 18.51 21.56 6.16
C PRO A 87 17.51 20.56 6.77
N PHE A 88 16.42 21.06 7.38
CA PHE A 88 15.37 20.24 7.99
C PHE A 88 14.58 19.41 6.97
N ILE A 89 14.47 19.88 5.73
CA ILE A 89 13.77 19.17 4.65
C ILE A 89 14.77 18.60 3.64
N ASP A 90 15.85 19.31 3.34
CA ASP A 90 16.84 18.88 2.35
C ASP A 90 17.52 17.57 2.74
N SER A 91 17.78 17.35 4.04
CA SER A 91 18.30 16.09 4.59
C SER A 91 17.40 14.86 4.36
N LEU A 92 16.12 15.06 4.01
CA LEU A 92 15.17 13.99 3.72
C LEU A 92 15.20 13.54 2.25
N ARG A 93 15.94 14.25 1.38
CA ARG A 93 16.01 13.92 -0.04
C ARG A 93 16.86 12.68 -0.24
N SER A 94 16.35 11.75 -1.05
CA SER A 94 17.15 10.60 -1.50
C SER A 94 18.23 10.96 -2.54
N LYS A 95 18.03 12.07 -3.26
CA LYS A 95 18.90 12.62 -4.31
C LYS A 95 18.63 14.13 -4.42
N ALA A 96 19.62 14.92 -4.80
CA ALA A 96 19.52 16.38 -4.88
C ALA A 96 18.33 16.86 -5.76
N ASP A 97 18.10 16.18 -6.89
CA ASP A 97 17.06 16.49 -7.87
C ASP A 97 15.66 15.97 -7.49
N LYS A 98 15.55 15.16 -6.43
CA LYS A 98 14.29 14.51 -6.04
C LYS A 98 13.66 15.14 -4.82
N PHE A 99 12.39 15.51 -4.96
CA PHE A 99 11.56 15.90 -3.82
C PHE A 99 11.45 14.75 -2.79
N PRO A 100 11.50 15.02 -1.48
CA PRO A 100 11.34 14.00 -0.44
C PRO A 100 10.03 13.22 -0.58
N LYS A 101 10.05 11.91 -0.34
CA LYS A 101 8.84 11.07 -0.43
C LYS A 101 7.81 11.37 0.66
N TYR A 102 8.28 11.90 1.79
CA TYR A 102 7.50 12.28 2.95
C TYR A 102 8.28 13.35 3.71
N ILE A 103 7.59 14.39 4.19
CA ILE A 103 8.16 15.39 5.09
C ILE A 103 7.37 15.27 6.41
N PRO A 104 8.01 14.85 7.52
CA PRO A 104 7.37 14.84 8.82
C PRO A 104 6.87 16.25 9.19
N PRO A 105 5.67 16.38 9.81
CA PRO A 105 5.12 17.68 10.19
C PRO A 105 6.10 18.54 10.99
N LYS A 106 6.75 17.94 12.00
CA LYS A 106 7.80 18.60 12.80
C LYS A 106 8.95 19.17 11.95
N ASN A 107 9.44 18.46 10.93
CA ASN A 107 10.50 18.95 10.05
C ASN A 107 10.01 20.14 9.22
N PHE A 108 8.77 20.10 8.74
CA PHE A 108 8.16 21.21 8.03
C PHE A 108 8.00 22.46 8.91
N VAL A 109 7.57 22.28 10.16
CA VAL A 109 7.47 23.36 11.15
C VAL A 109 8.84 23.98 11.40
N LEU A 110 9.88 23.18 11.62
CA LEU A 110 11.24 23.69 11.83
C LEU A 110 11.76 24.47 10.61
N ALA A 111 11.53 23.95 9.40
CA ALA A 111 11.87 24.62 8.15
C ALA A 111 11.12 25.96 7.99
N MET A 112 9.81 25.97 8.26
CA MET A 112 8.98 27.17 8.21
C MET A 112 9.45 28.21 9.24
N MET A 113 9.73 27.79 10.48
CA MET A 113 10.21 28.68 11.54
C MET A 113 11.57 29.28 11.20
N GLN A 114 12.50 28.50 10.65
CA GLN A 114 13.78 29.02 10.16
C GLN A 114 13.56 30.07 9.07
N PHE A 115 12.76 29.73 8.05
CA PHE A 115 12.43 30.63 6.95
C PHE A 115 11.85 31.97 7.44
N LEU A 116 10.88 31.92 8.36
CA LEU A 116 10.24 33.13 8.90
C LEU A 116 11.21 33.98 9.75
N LYS A 117 12.08 33.35 10.55
CA LYS A 117 13.13 34.06 11.31
C LYS A 117 14.11 34.79 10.39
N GLU A 118 14.48 34.17 9.28
CA GLU A 118 15.34 34.81 8.25
C GLU A 118 14.68 36.05 7.64
N GLN A 119 13.36 36.03 7.39
CA GLN A 119 12.65 37.19 6.80
C GLN A 119 12.65 38.43 7.70
N ILE A 120 12.75 38.26 9.02
CA ILE A 120 12.71 39.38 9.95
C ILE A 120 14.09 39.80 10.48
N ASN A 121 15.15 39.06 10.14
CA ASN A 121 16.52 39.22 10.63
C ASN A 121 16.60 39.33 12.17
N ASN A 122 15.79 38.52 12.87
CA ASN A 122 15.67 38.58 14.32
C ASN A 122 16.26 37.31 14.96
N HIS A 123 17.08 37.48 15.99
CA HIS A 123 17.70 36.40 16.77
C HIS A 123 17.07 36.28 18.17
N ASP A 124 16.16 37.18 18.55
CA ASP A 124 15.43 37.13 19.81
C ASP A 124 14.09 36.39 19.65
N GLU A 125 13.98 35.25 20.34
CA GLU A 125 12.78 34.41 20.32
C GLU A 125 11.59 35.03 21.06
N HIS A 126 11.80 35.93 22.03
CA HIS A 126 10.74 36.43 22.89
C HIS A 126 9.81 37.43 22.19
N ASN A 127 10.33 38.14 21.18
CA ASN A 127 9.58 39.14 20.42
C ASN A 127 9.35 38.73 18.95
N PHE A 128 9.64 37.47 18.62
CA PHE A 128 9.57 36.96 17.25
C PHE A 128 8.19 37.18 16.61
N LEU A 129 7.11 36.76 17.27
CA LEU A 129 5.76 36.79 16.69
C LEU A 129 5.22 38.20 16.51
N ASN A 130 5.42 39.09 17.48
CA ASN A 130 5.02 40.49 17.36
C ASN A 130 5.77 41.20 16.23
N GLN A 131 7.09 41.01 16.11
CA GLN A 131 7.86 41.59 15.01
C GLN A 131 7.42 41.04 13.66
N LEU A 132 7.21 39.73 13.57
CA LEU A 132 6.69 39.09 12.36
C LEU A 132 5.33 39.67 11.98
N LYS A 133 4.41 39.82 12.94
CA LYS A 133 3.09 40.42 12.72
C LYS A 133 3.20 41.83 12.14
N ILE A 134 3.97 42.71 12.78
CA ILE A 134 4.14 44.10 12.35
C ILE A 134 4.70 44.17 10.93
N LYS A 135 5.75 43.40 10.63
CA LYS A 135 6.37 43.37 9.30
C LYS A 135 5.43 42.84 8.23
N LEU A 136 4.65 41.80 8.55
CA LEU A 136 3.62 41.27 7.66
C LEU A 136 2.53 42.32 7.41
N GLU A 137 1.96 42.93 8.46
CA GLU A 137 0.90 43.96 8.34
C GLU A 137 1.34 45.15 7.48
N LYS A 138 2.57 45.63 7.67
CA LYS A 138 3.16 46.74 6.91
C LYS A 138 3.63 46.38 5.50
N ASN A 139 3.53 45.11 5.08
CA ASN A 139 4.07 44.59 3.81
C ASN A 139 5.59 44.79 3.65
N GLU A 140 6.35 44.77 4.75
CA GLU A 140 7.81 44.91 4.71
C GLU A 140 8.53 43.62 4.27
N ILE A 141 7.81 42.49 4.16
CA ILE A 141 8.34 41.21 3.69
C ILE A 141 7.81 40.95 2.28
N GLU A 142 8.55 41.41 1.26
CA GLU A 142 8.12 41.35 -0.14
C GLU A 142 7.73 39.93 -0.59
N MET A 143 8.44 38.89 -0.12
CA MET A 143 8.20 37.52 -0.56
C MET A 143 6.94 36.88 0.05
N ILE A 144 6.45 37.37 1.20
CA ILE A 144 5.29 36.81 1.90
C ILE A 144 4.06 37.67 1.62
N GLN A 145 3.29 37.26 0.62
CA GLN A 145 2.09 37.96 0.16
C GLN A 145 0.85 37.05 0.14
N GLY A 146 -0.27 37.62 -0.29
CA GLY A 146 -1.48 36.88 -0.65
C GLY A 146 -2.06 36.04 0.49
N LYS A 147 -2.54 34.84 0.13
CA LYS A 147 -3.20 33.93 1.08
C LYS A 147 -2.24 33.39 2.13
N PHE A 148 -0.97 33.22 1.78
CA PHE A 148 0.04 32.77 2.74
C PHE A 148 0.25 33.80 3.84
N LYS A 149 0.41 35.09 3.48
CA LYS A 149 0.45 36.19 4.47
C LYS A 149 -0.79 36.20 5.37
N ALA A 150 -1.98 36.16 4.77
CA ALA A 150 -3.23 36.19 5.52
C ALA A 150 -3.32 35.02 6.52
N LYS A 151 -2.89 33.81 6.10
CA LYS A 151 -2.91 32.63 6.95
C LYS A 151 -1.89 32.70 8.09
N LEU A 152 -0.70 33.27 7.85
CA LEU A 152 0.28 33.51 8.91
C LEU A 152 -0.23 34.50 9.96
N LEU A 153 -0.88 35.59 9.54
CA LEU A 153 -1.50 36.55 10.47
C LEU A 153 -2.57 35.88 11.34
N GLU A 154 -3.42 35.04 10.74
CA GLU A 154 -4.41 34.23 11.47
C GLU A 154 -3.75 33.33 12.53
N PHE A 155 -2.65 32.65 12.17
CA PHE A 155 -1.91 31.81 13.12
C PHE A 155 -1.29 32.62 14.26
N ILE A 156 -0.72 33.80 13.96
CA ILE A 156 -0.15 34.67 14.99
C ILE A 156 -1.25 35.12 15.97
N ASP A 157 -2.40 35.55 15.46
CA ASP A 157 -3.52 35.99 16.29
C ASP A 157 -4.06 34.87 17.18
N ARG A 158 -4.24 33.67 16.62
CA ARG A 158 -4.70 32.49 17.40
C ARG A 158 -3.68 32.03 18.43
N SER A 159 -2.39 32.20 18.17
CA SER A 159 -1.32 31.79 19.07
C SER A 159 -1.17 32.68 20.31
N GLN A 160 -1.81 33.86 20.35
CA GLN A 160 -1.72 34.81 21.48
C GLN A 160 -0.28 35.12 21.90
N ASN A 161 0.61 35.32 20.91
CA ASN A 161 2.04 35.57 21.11
C ASN A 161 2.82 34.41 21.77
N ASN A 162 2.27 33.18 21.80
CA ASN A 162 2.97 31.97 22.22
C ASN A 162 3.59 31.25 21.01
N VAL A 163 4.92 31.17 20.97
CA VAL A 163 5.68 30.55 19.87
C VAL A 163 5.38 29.06 19.71
N GLU A 164 5.14 28.33 20.80
CA GLU A 164 4.85 26.90 20.73
C GLU A 164 3.43 26.66 20.20
N ALA A 165 2.46 27.48 20.60
CA ALA A 165 1.12 27.45 20.02
C ALA A 165 1.15 27.80 18.51
N PHE A 166 1.96 28.78 18.11
CA PHE A 166 2.14 29.15 16.71
C PHE A 166 2.73 27.98 15.88
N LYS A 167 3.74 27.28 16.40
CA LYS A 167 4.29 26.07 15.77
C LYS A 167 3.21 25.01 15.59
N GLN A 168 2.37 24.80 16.60
CA GLN A 168 1.28 23.83 16.54
C GLN A 168 0.25 24.19 15.47
N GLU A 169 -0.13 25.47 15.34
CA GLU A 169 -1.04 25.91 14.26
C GLU A 169 -0.48 25.63 12.85
N ILE A 170 0.83 25.84 12.65
CA ILE A 170 1.51 25.47 11.40
C ILE A 170 1.48 23.95 11.18
N GLU A 171 1.77 23.17 12.23
CA GLU A 171 1.80 21.71 12.17
C GLU A 171 0.44 21.13 11.80
N ASP A 172 -0.62 21.61 12.46
CA ASP A 172 -2.00 21.18 12.24
C ASP A 172 -2.45 21.55 10.83
N PHE A 173 -2.17 22.77 10.37
CA PHE A 173 -2.50 23.18 9.02
C PHE A 173 -1.78 22.35 7.96
N TYR A 174 -0.48 22.11 8.13
CA TYR A 174 0.29 21.27 7.22
C TYR A 174 -0.26 19.84 7.18
N THR A 175 -0.50 19.24 8.35
CA THR A 175 -1.00 17.87 8.48
C THR A 175 -2.34 17.70 7.79
N ASN A 176 -3.30 18.59 8.08
CA ASN A 176 -4.61 18.59 7.47
C ASN A 176 -4.54 18.76 5.94
N SER A 177 -3.69 19.67 5.47
CA SER A 177 -3.53 19.95 4.04
C SER A 177 -2.94 18.77 3.26
N VAL A 178 -1.93 18.09 3.84
CA VAL A 178 -1.29 16.92 3.22
C VAL A 178 -2.19 15.68 3.30
N ASP A 179 -2.99 15.52 4.35
CA ASP A 179 -3.87 14.37 4.54
C ASP A 179 -5.01 14.31 3.51
N HIS A 180 -5.66 15.44 3.19
CA HIS A 180 -6.70 15.47 2.15
C HIS A 180 -6.19 15.01 0.77
N LEU A 181 -4.93 15.29 0.47
CA LEU A 181 -4.32 14.91 -0.81
C LEU A 181 -3.95 13.42 -0.81
N ARG A 182 -3.63 12.84 0.35
CA ARG A 182 -3.39 11.40 0.52
C ARG A 182 -4.58 10.56 0.05
N ASP A 183 -5.79 11.06 0.22
CA ASP A 183 -7.00 10.34 -0.20
C ASP A 183 -7.15 10.24 -1.71
N TRP A 184 -6.93 11.34 -2.45
CA TRP A 184 -6.93 11.30 -3.93
C TRP A 184 -5.84 10.34 -4.45
N TYR A 185 -4.65 10.39 -3.85
CA TYR A 185 -3.57 9.49 -4.21
C TYR A 185 -3.89 8.03 -3.91
N ARG A 186 -4.53 7.73 -2.77
CA ARG A 186 -5.01 6.38 -2.46
C ARG A 186 -5.99 5.86 -3.51
N ARG A 187 -6.90 6.69 -4.01
CA ARG A 187 -7.83 6.33 -5.10
C ARG A 187 -7.08 6.04 -6.40
N LYS A 188 -6.11 6.89 -6.76
CA LYS A 188 -5.27 6.69 -7.95
C LYS A 188 -4.45 5.39 -7.88
N VAL A 189 -3.86 5.08 -6.72
CA VAL A 189 -3.09 3.84 -6.52
C VAL A 189 -4.00 2.61 -6.63
N LYS A 190 -5.24 2.65 -6.11
CA LYS A 190 -6.19 1.54 -6.28
C LYS A 190 -6.48 1.27 -7.77
N LEU A 191 -6.71 2.31 -8.57
CA LEU A 191 -6.90 2.16 -10.01
C LEU A 191 -5.66 1.56 -10.69
N LEU A 192 -4.47 2.03 -10.33
CA LEU A 192 -3.22 1.47 -10.84
C LEU A 192 -3.05 -0.01 -10.46
N MET A 193 -3.43 -0.42 -9.24
CA MET A 193 -3.35 -1.83 -8.81
C MET A 193 -4.28 -2.69 -9.66
N PHE A 194 -5.49 -2.21 -9.93
CA PHE A 194 -6.43 -2.90 -10.82
C PHE A 194 -5.87 -3.03 -12.24
N LEU A 195 -5.32 -1.96 -12.81
CA LEU A 195 -4.73 -1.98 -14.15
C LEU A 195 -3.53 -2.93 -14.23
N TYR A 196 -2.63 -2.92 -13.25
CA TYR A 196 -1.53 -3.88 -13.18
C TYR A 196 -2.03 -5.31 -13.00
N GLY A 197 -3.07 -5.52 -12.18
CA GLY A 197 -3.73 -6.82 -12.03
C GLY A 197 -4.30 -7.32 -13.35
N LEU A 198 -4.95 -6.45 -14.13
CA LEU A 198 -5.50 -6.77 -15.44
C LEU A 198 -4.39 -7.12 -16.44
N LEU A 199 -3.30 -6.34 -16.46
CA LEU A 199 -2.14 -6.61 -17.31
C LEU A 199 -1.48 -7.94 -16.98
N ILE A 200 -1.28 -8.25 -15.70
CA ILE A 200 -0.75 -9.55 -15.26
C ILE A 200 -1.70 -10.69 -15.63
N ALA A 201 -3.00 -10.53 -15.38
CA ALA A 201 -3.99 -11.55 -15.70
C ALA A 201 -4.02 -11.86 -17.21
N ALA A 202 -3.97 -10.84 -18.06
CA ALA A 202 -3.87 -11.01 -19.51
C ALA A 202 -2.53 -11.63 -19.93
N ALA A 203 -1.40 -11.11 -19.42
CA ALA A 203 -0.07 -11.58 -19.80
C ALA A 203 0.16 -13.06 -19.46
N PHE A 204 -0.27 -13.47 -18.27
CA PHE A 204 -0.15 -14.85 -17.81
C PHE A 204 -1.41 -15.69 -18.04
N ASN A 205 -2.41 -15.16 -18.77
CA ASN A 205 -3.69 -15.81 -19.02
C ASN A 205 -4.29 -16.44 -17.75
N VAL A 206 -4.37 -15.66 -16.68
CA VAL A 206 -4.97 -16.07 -15.40
C VAL A 206 -6.45 -15.78 -15.46
N ASP A 207 -7.25 -16.81 -15.70
CA ASP A 207 -8.70 -16.75 -15.69
C ASP A 207 -9.24 -17.44 -14.43
N THR A 208 -9.82 -16.66 -13.52
CA THR A 208 -10.44 -17.13 -12.28
C THR A 208 -11.44 -18.27 -12.51
N PHE A 209 -12.32 -18.15 -13.51
CA PHE A 209 -13.37 -19.15 -13.75
C PHE A 209 -12.77 -20.43 -14.32
N TYR A 210 -11.78 -20.30 -15.20
CA TYR A 210 -11.07 -21.45 -15.75
C TYR A 210 -10.29 -22.21 -14.68
N ILE A 211 -9.60 -21.51 -13.78
CA ILE A 211 -8.91 -22.12 -12.63
C ILE A 211 -9.92 -22.84 -11.74
N GLY A 212 -10.99 -22.15 -11.33
CA GLY A 212 -12.03 -22.75 -10.48
C GLY A 212 -12.65 -23.99 -11.10
N LYS A 213 -13.02 -23.94 -12.38
CA LYS A 213 -13.56 -25.08 -13.12
C LYS A 213 -12.57 -26.25 -13.18
N THR A 214 -11.31 -25.97 -13.46
CA THR A 214 -10.29 -27.02 -13.60
C THR A 214 -9.97 -27.69 -12.27
N LEU A 215 -9.85 -26.92 -11.18
CA LEU A 215 -9.63 -27.45 -9.84
C LEU A 215 -10.83 -28.26 -9.34
N TRP A 216 -12.05 -27.83 -9.68
CA TRP A 216 -13.26 -28.59 -9.39
C TRP A 216 -13.32 -29.91 -10.13
N GLN A 217 -12.89 -29.92 -11.40
CA GLN A 217 -12.90 -31.12 -12.24
C GLN A 217 -11.72 -32.07 -11.95
N ASN A 218 -10.60 -31.55 -11.44
CA ASN A 218 -9.37 -32.31 -11.19
C ASN A 218 -8.87 -32.10 -9.75
N PRO A 219 -9.47 -32.78 -8.74
CA PRO A 219 -9.09 -32.61 -7.32
C PRO A 219 -7.61 -32.88 -7.04
N ASN A 220 -6.96 -33.77 -7.79
CA ASN A 220 -5.53 -34.08 -7.63
C ASN A 220 -4.62 -32.87 -7.92
N GLN A 221 -5.00 -32.00 -8.86
CA GLN A 221 -4.24 -30.77 -9.14
C GLN A 221 -4.34 -29.78 -7.96
N ALA A 222 -5.50 -29.73 -7.29
CA ALA A 222 -5.66 -28.91 -6.09
C ALA A 222 -4.75 -29.41 -4.95
N VAL A 223 -4.64 -30.73 -4.77
CA VAL A 223 -3.76 -31.33 -3.75
C VAL A 223 -2.28 -31.05 -4.04
N GLU A 224 -1.84 -31.21 -5.29
CA GLU A 224 -0.46 -30.89 -5.71
C GLU A 224 -0.13 -29.40 -5.49
N PHE A 225 -1.07 -28.53 -5.84
CA PHE A 225 -0.90 -27.09 -5.64
C PHE A 225 -0.85 -26.73 -4.15
N LEU A 226 -1.69 -27.34 -3.30
CA LEU A 226 -1.63 -27.16 -1.85
C LEU A 226 -0.28 -27.60 -1.25
N ALA A 227 0.34 -28.65 -1.76
CA ALA A 227 1.68 -29.07 -1.34
C ALA A 227 2.74 -27.99 -1.64
N THR A 228 2.63 -27.32 -2.79
CA THR A 228 3.48 -26.16 -3.15
C THR A 228 3.34 -25.02 -2.14
N MET A 229 2.13 -24.78 -1.62
CA MET A 229 1.87 -23.75 -0.59
C MET A 229 2.45 -24.10 0.77
N GLN A 230 2.39 -25.38 1.17
CA GLN A 230 2.95 -25.82 2.44
C GLN A 230 4.46 -25.61 2.47
N ASN A 231 5.14 -25.89 1.35
CA ASN A 231 6.57 -25.64 1.17
C ASN A 231 6.93 -24.13 1.25
N TYR A 232 6.04 -23.26 0.77
CA TYR A 232 6.19 -21.81 0.94
C TYR A 232 6.11 -21.38 2.42
N LYS A 233 5.31 -22.08 3.25
CA LYS A 233 5.21 -21.81 4.70
C LYS A 233 6.34 -22.39 5.55
N THR A 234 6.94 -23.50 5.14
CA THR A 234 8.04 -24.16 5.89
C THR A 234 9.41 -23.57 5.58
N ASN A 235 9.54 -22.88 4.44
CA ASN A 235 10.70 -22.04 4.11
C ASN A 235 10.32 -20.55 4.02
N PRO A 236 9.84 -19.92 5.11
CA PRO A 236 9.65 -18.50 5.09
C PRO A 236 11.04 -17.87 5.18
N LYS A 237 11.59 -17.38 4.07
CA LYS A 237 12.55 -16.27 4.17
C LYS A 237 11.79 -15.06 4.70
N GLY A 238 11.61 -15.01 6.03
CA GLY A 238 10.89 -13.98 6.77
C GLY A 238 9.73 -14.54 7.59
N SER A 239 10.01 -15.09 8.77
CA SER A 239 9.02 -15.28 9.83
C SER A 239 9.59 -14.80 11.15
N THR A 240 9.22 -13.60 11.54
CA THR A 240 9.01 -13.28 12.96
C THR A 240 7.99 -12.14 13.08
N THR A 241 7.22 -12.29 14.14
CA THR A 241 6.04 -11.56 14.62
C THR A 241 6.21 -10.05 14.77
N THR A 242 5.07 -9.36 14.87
CA THR A 242 4.83 -7.95 15.24
C THR A 242 4.61 -6.99 14.07
N ASP A 243 3.32 -6.70 13.79
CA ASP A 243 2.64 -5.53 13.16
C ASP A 243 3.35 -4.53 12.21
N SER A 244 4.55 -4.84 11.74
CA SER A 244 5.33 -4.09 10.76
C SER A 244 5.79 -4.98 9.59
N THR A 245 5.47 -6.28 9.63
CA THR A 245 6.09 -7.28 8.75
C THR A 245 5.43 -7.44 7.39
N ILE A 246 4.18 -6.98 7.18
CA ILE A 246 3.57 -7.05 5.84
C ILE A 246 4.34 -6.16 4.84
N GLN A 247 4.92 -5.04 5.29
CA GLN A 247 5.81 -4.24 4.45
C GLN A 247 7.18 -4.89 4.19
N ARG A 248 7.74 -5.67 5.13
CA ARG A 248 9.01 -6.42 4.91
C ARG A 248 8.84 -7.66 4.01
N VAL A 249 7.68 -8.33 4.06
CA VAL A 249 7.36 -9.41 3.12
C VAL A 249 7.25 -8.86 1.69
N VAL A 250 6.69 -7.65 1.53
CA VAL A 250 6.60 -6.93 0.25
C VAL A 250 7.96 -6.38 -0.22
N GLN A 251 8.83 -5.92 0.70
CA GLN A 251 10.14 -5.34 0.36
C GLN A 251 11.14 -6.32 -0.28
N ASN A 252 10.98 -7.63 -0.09
CA ASN A 252 11.87 -8.65 -0.69
C ASN A 252 11.35 -9.22 -2.03
N THR A 253 10.22 -8.76 -2.55
CA THR A 253 9.52 -9.45 -3.66
C THR A 253 9.91 -8.97 -5.07
N VAL A 254 10.62 -7.85 -5.20
CA VAL A 254 11.00 -7.27 -6.51
C VAL A 254 11.96 -8.18 -7.31
N LYS A 255 12.77 -9.03 -6.67
CA LYS A 255 13.71 -9.92 -7.39
C LYS A 255 13.08 -11.17 -8.00
N ASP A 256 11.81 -11.45 -7.72
CA ASP A 256 11.28 -12.81 -7.85
C ASP A 256 9.90 -12.90 -8.53
N ILE A 257 9.50 -11.95 -9.41
CA ILE A 257 8.26 -12.11 -10.22
C ILE A 257 8.26 -13.47 -10.95
N GLY A 258 9.40 -13.86 -11.52
CA GLY A 258 9.57 -15.17 -12.15
C GLY A 258 9.44 -16.34 -11.17
N LYS A 259 9.94 -16.21 -9.93
CA LYS A 259 9.78 -17.26 -8.91
C LYS A 259 8.36 -17.33 -8.37
N ASN A 260 7.71 -16.19 -8.18
CA ASN A 260 6.30 -16.10 -7.81
C ASN A 260 5.42 -16.73 -8.89
N TYR A 261 5.75 -16.53 -10.18
CA TYR A 261 5.04 -17.19 -11.27
C TYR A 261 5.28 -18.70 -11.28
N ALA A 262 6.51 -19.13 -11.00
CA ALA A 262 6.84 -20.54 -10.88
C ALA A 262 6.02 -21.25 -9.79
N LEU A 263 5.66 -20.57 -8.69
CA LEU A 263 4.76 -21.12 -7.67
C LEU A 263 3.36 -21.41 -8.19
N LEU A 264 2.92 -20.71 -9.24
CA LEU A 264 1.58 -20.87 -9.84
C LEU A 264 1.57 -21.86 -11.02
N LYS A 265 2.73 -22.36 -11.46
CA LYS A 265 2.87 -23.28 -12.60
C LYS A 265 2.01 -24.56 -12.53
N PRO A 266 1.71 -25.14 -11.35
CA PRO A 266 0.80 -26.29 -11.26
C PRO A 266 -0.65 -25.97 -11.66
N LEU A 267 -1.03 -24.69 -11.72
CA LEU A 267 -2.36 -24.26 -12.14
C LEU A 267 -2.47 -24.18 -13.67
N PRO A 268 -3.70 -24.28 -14.21
CA PRO A 268 -3.96 -24.16 -15.65
C PRO A 268 -3.90 -22.69 -16.11
N ILE A 269 -2.75 -22.05 -15.92
CA ILE A 269 -2.48 -20.67 -16.32
C ILE A 269 -1.51 -20.63 -17.50
N GLY A 270 -1.45 -19.50 -18.20
CA GLY A 270 -0.58 -19.29 -19.34
C GLY A 270 -1.24 -19.58 -20.69
N TRP A 271 -0.56 -19.15 -21.74
CA TRP A 271 -1.03 -19.29 -23.11
C TRP A 271 -0.64 -20.68 -23.65
N ASN A 272 -1.58 -21.61 -23.65
CA ASN A 272 -1.35 -22.94 -24.25
C ASN A 272 -1.40 -22.85 -25.79
N LYS A 273 -0.26 -23.08 -26.45
CA LYS A 273 -0.11 -22.99 -27.91
C LYS A 273 -1.00 -23.96 -28.69
N THR A 274 -1.34 -25.11 -28.11
CA THR A 274 -2.17 -26.15 -28.77
C THR A 274 -3.66 -25.84 -28.76
N LYS A 275 -4.14 -25.01 -27.82
CA LYS A 275 -5.56 -24.58 -27.73
C LYS A 275 -5.81 -23.17 -28.28
N ALA A 276 -4.77 -22.36 -28.47
CA ALA A 276 -4.90 -21.01 -29.03
C ALA A 276 -5.48 -20.98 -30.45
N LYS A 277 -5.35 -22.08 -31.21
CA LYS A 277 -5.82 -22.18 -32.59
C LYS A 277 -7.33 -22.43 -32.73
N GLU A 278 -7.99 -22.94 -31.69
CA GLU A 278 -9.45 -23.20 -31.70
C GLU A 278 -10.27 -22.08 -31.05
N THR A 279 -9.66 -21.19 -30.25
CA THR A 279 -10.38 -20.20 -29.44
C THR A 279 -10.39 -18.77 -30.02
N THR A 280 -9.92 -18.56 -31.25
CA THR A 280 -9.82 -17.21 -31.84
C THR A 280 -11.01 -16.81 -32.72
N SER A 281 -11.95 -17.72 -32.98
CA SER A 281 -13.11 -17.46 -33.85
C SER A 281 -14.40 -17.11 -33.09
N ASP A 282 -14.54 -17.56 -31.84
CA ASP A 282 -15.76 -17.38 -31.04
C ASP A 282 -15.71 -16.12 -30.17
N PHE A 283 -16.50 -15.10 -30.56
CA PHE A 283 -16.67 -13.85 -29.82
C PHE A 283 -17.01 -14.08 -28.34
N TRP A 284 -17.91 -15.03 -28.03
CA TRP A 284 -18.29 -15.38 -26.66
C TRP A 284 -17.14 -15.96 -25.84
N ALA A 285 -16.24 -16.72 -26.46
CA ALA A 285 -15.08 -17.27 -25.77
C ALA A 285 -14.09 -16.16 -25.38
N ILE A 286 -13.95 -15.12 -26.21
CA ILE A 286 -13.14 -13.93 -25.91
C ILE A 286 -13.78 -13.16 -24.74
N ILE A 287 -15.10 -12.94 -24.77
CA ILE A 287 -15.82 -12.27 -23.68
C ILE A 287 -15.61 -12.99 -22.34
N HIS A 288 -15.79 -14.31 -22.30
CA HIS A 288 -15.61 -15.07 -21.06
C HIS A 288 -14.18 -14.96 -20.51
N LYS A 289 -13.16 -15.01 -21.37
CA LYS A 289 -11.76 -14.82 -20.95
C LYS A 289 -11.51 -13.42 -20.40
N VAL A 290 -11.97 -12.39 -21.11
CA VAL A 290 -11.83 -10.99 -20.65
C VAL A 290 -12.55 -10.80 -19.31
N PHE A 291 -13.72 -11.41 -19.14
CA PHE A 291 -14.44 -11.38 -17.88
C PHE A 291 -13.69 -12.11 -16.75
N GLY A 292 -13.09 -13.26 -17.04
CA GLY A 292 -12.22 -13.97 -16.10
C GLY A 292 -11.02 -13.13 -15.66
N TRP A 293 -10.35 -12.46 -16.60
CA TRP A 293 -9.24 -11.54 -16.30
C TRP A 293 -9.69 -10.33 -15.48
N LEU A 294 -10.90 -9.80 -15.75
CA LEU A 294 -11.46 -8.69 -14.99
C LEU A 294 -11.72 -9.10 -13.54
N VAL A 295 -12.31 -10.27 -13.31
CA VAL A 295 -12.52 -10.81 -11.95
C VAL A 295 -11.18 -11.03 -11.24
N THR A 296 -10.18 -11.60 -11.94
CA THR A 296 -8.83 -11.73 -11.38
C THR A 296 -8.23 -10.37 -11.02
N ALA A 297 -8.35 -9.37 -11.88
CA ALA A 297 -7.85 -8.02 -11.63
C ALA A 297 -8.54 -7.36 -10.42
N MET A 298 -9.87 -7.53 -10.30
CA MET A 298 -10.63 -7.06 -9.13
C MET A 298 -10.14 -7.74 -7.85
N ALA A 299 -10.00 -9.08 -7.85
CA ALA A 299 -9.48 -9.82 -6.72
C ALA A 299 -8.09 -9.33 -6.31
N VAL A 300 -7.17 -9.23 -7.26
CA VAL A 300 -5.78 -8.80 -7.04
C VAL A 300 -5.70 -7.36 -6.51
N SER A 301 -6.61 -6.47 -6.94
CA SER A 301 -6.65 -5.07 -6.49
C SER A 301 -6.92 -4.89 -4.99
N LEU A 302 -7.46 -5.92 -4.30
CA LEU A 302 -7.63 -5.94 -2.84
C LEU A 302 -6.27 -5.97 -2.10
N GLY A 303 -5.20 -6.36 -2.79
CA GLY A 303 -3.84 -6.36 -2.29
C GLY A 303 -3.45 -7.65 -1.54
N ALA A 304 -2.13 -7.85 -1.44
CA ALA A 304 -1.55 -9.02 -0.78
C ALA A 304 -1.93 -9.18 0.70
N PRO A 305 -2.04 -8.11 1.53
CA PRO A 305 -2.39 -8.26 2.96
C PRO A 305 -3.73 -8.97 3.16
N PHE A 306 -4.76 -8.57 2.40
CA PHE A 306 -6.09 -9.15 2.46
C PHE A 306 -6.09 -10.66 2.16
N TRP A 307 -5.49 -11.06 1.03
CA TRP A 307 -5.48 -12.46 0.62
C TRP A 307 -4.60 -13.34 1.51
N TYR A 308 -3.51 -12.79 2.07
CA TYR A 308 -2.68 -13.49 3.05
C TYR A 308 -3.47 -13.84 4.32
N GLU A 309 -4.19 -12.86 4.88
CA GLU A 309 -5.02 -13.08 6.05
C GLU A 309 -6.14 -14.09 5.77
N LEU A 310 -6.84 -13.94 4.65
CA LEU A 310 -7.91 -14.86 4.26
C LEU A 310 -7.37 -16.28 4.07
N PHE A 311 -6.27 -16.45 3.35
CA PHE A 311 -5.59 -17.74 3.18
C PHE A 311 -5.22 -18.38 4.53
N ASN A 312 -4.66 -17.62 5.47
CA ASN A 312 -4.32 -18.11 6.80
C ASN A 312 -5.54 -18.55 7.60
N LYS A 313 -6.61 -17.75 7.57
CA LYS A 313 -7.88 -18.08 8.22
C LYS A 313 -8.45 -19.39 7.67
N LEU A 314 -8.47 -19.55 6.36
CA LEU A 314 -8.98 -20.76 5.70
C LEU A 314 -8.14 -22.01 6.03
N LEU A 315 -6.81 -21.88 6.09
CA LEU A 315 -5.94 -22.99 6.49
C LEU A 315 -6.17 -23.42 7.95
N SER A 316 -6.40 -22.46 8.86
CA SER A 316 -6.72 -22.78 10.25
C SER A 316 -8.05 -23.55 10.35
N VAL A 317 -9.06 -23.11 9.61
CA VAL A 317 -10.36 -23.81 9.50
C VAL A 317 -10.19 -25.22 8.92
N ARG A 318 -9.35 -25.38 7.89
CA ARG A 318 -9.04 -26.69 7.31
C ARG A 318 -8.40 -27.63 8.34
N LYS A 319 -7.47 -27.13 9.16
CA LYS A 319 -6.82 -27.90 10.22
C LYS A 319 -7.80 -28.32 11.32
N SER A 320 -8.75 -27.46 11.70
CA SER A 320 -9.74 -27.79 12.73
C SER A 320 -10.79 -28.82 12.28
N ILE A 321 -11.01 -28.97 10.97
CA ILE A 321 -11.97 -29.92 10.39
C ILE A 321 -11.27 -31.24 9.99
N ALA A 322 -9.94 -31.27 9.93
CA ALA A 322 -9.20 -32.49 9.69
C ALA A 322 -9.47 -33.48 10.85
N PRO A 323 -9.83 -34.74 10.56
CA PRO A 323 -10.05 -35.72 11.62
C PRO A 323 -8.77 -35.82 12.45
N ALA A 324 -8.89 -35.66 13.78
CA ALA A 324 -7.79 -35.91 14.69
C ALA A 324 -7.21 -37.28 14.34
N ALA A 325 -5.93 -37.33 14.00
CA ALA A 325 -5.24 -38.61 13.83
C ALA A 325 -5.58 -39.44 15.05
N THR A 326 -6.28 -40.56 14.85
CA THR A 326 -6.60 -41.52 15.90
C THR A 326 -5.33 -41.74 16.68
N THR A 327 -5.31 -41.27 17.93
CA THR A 327 -4.36 -41.74 18.91
C THR A 327 -4.60 -43.24 19.00
N THR A 328 -3.80 -44.03 18.29
CA THR A 328 -3.57 -45.42 18.61
C THR A 328 -3.13 -45.41 20.06
N SER A 329 -4.07 -45.68 20.96
CA SER A 329 -3.78 -46.04 22.33
C SER A 329 -2.70 -47.12 22.29
N PRO A 330 -1.61 -47.02 23.05
CA PRO A 330 -0.68 -48.13 23.15
C PRO A 330 -1.47 -49.34 23.66
N ALA A 331 -1.33 -50.48 22.97
CA ALA A 331 -1.89 -51.74 23.42
C ALA A 331 -1.44 -51.99 24.88
N PRO A 332 -2.33 -52.44 25.78
CA PRO A 332 -1.95 -52.73 27.15
C PRO A 332 -0.91 -53.86 27.16
N PRO A 333 0.11 -53.81 28.04
CA PRO A 333 1.12 -54.85 28.13
C PRO A 333 0.48 -56.19 28.52
N PRO A 334 1.02 -57.33 28.05
CA PRO A 334 0.45 -58.65 28.32
C PRO A 334 0.46 -58.96 29.83
N PRO A 335 -0.52 -59.74 30.33
CA PRO A 335 -0.62 -60.07 31.74
C PRO A 335 0.58 -60.90 32.20
N LYS A 336 1.17 -60.50 33.33
CA LYS A 336 2.18 -61.30 34.04
C LYS A 336 1.50 -62.55 34.60
N ASN A 337 1.76 -63.72 34.02
CA ASN A 337 1.46 -64.99 34.66
C ASN A 337 2.34 -65.13 35.90
N GLY A 338 1.72 -65.08 37.07
CA GLY A 338 2.31 -65.55 38.31
C GLY A 338 2.01 -67.03 38.53
N THR A 339 2.83 -67.62 39.41
CA THR A 339 2.73 -68.95 40.04
C THR A 339 3.43 -70.09 39.29
N GLU A 340 4.75 -70.08 39.38
CA GLU A 340 5.59 -71.27 39.34
C GLU A 340 5.36 -72.04 40.65
N VAL A 341 4.57 -73.11 40.59
CA VAL A 341 4.44 -74.08 41.70
C VAL A 341 5.62 -75.03 41.58
N GLN A 342 6.50 -74.99 42.57
CA GLN A 342 7.56 -75.97 42.76
C GLN A 342 6.93 -77.32 43.11
N GLU A 343 7.06 -78.30 42.22
CA GLU A 343 6.86 -79.71 42.54
C GLU A 343 8.24 -80.33 42.79
N GLN A 344 8.52 -80.63 44.07
CA GLN A 344 9.66 -81.39 44.52
C GLN A 344 9.52 -82.84 44.05
N SER A 345 10.53 -83.36 43.34
CA SER A 345 10.75 -84.79 43.17
C SER A 345 12.21 -85.10 43.48
N GLN A 346 12.48 -85.67 44.65
CA GLN A 346 13.64 -86.54 44.88
C GLN A 346 13.32 -87.46 46.07
N ASP A 347 13.22 -88.75 45.73
CA ASP A 347 13.30 -89.99 46.50
C ASP A 347 12.35 -90.27 47.69
#